data_AF-A0A925T7T8-F1
#
_entry.id   AF-A0A925T7T8-F1
#
_cell.length_a   1.000
_cell.length_b   1.000
_cell.length_c   1.000
_cell.angle_alpha   90.00
_cell.angle_beta   90.00
_cell.angle_gamma   90.00
#
_symmetry.space_group_name_H-M   'P 1'
#
loop_
_entity.id
_entity.type
_entity.pdbx_description
1 polymer ?
#
loop_
_entity_poly.entity_id
_entity_poly.type
_entity_poly.pdbx_seq_one_letter_code
_entity_poly.pdbx_strand_id
1 'polypeptide(L)'
;MNTFLRILNLLTVLILAGSSGYAQNISMPYSIIGIGDIENSYFNRTSGMANTGFSMRFRNSINQANPASYSELQNQFFTFELATQGKTVSYTGNDVDPNDNSNGDFTIKRLAAGFKLSNRWGTTVALSPYSSVSYLVGGSKDNGAGSGATSVIDGNGGLNQILIGNGYRFSKNVSLGINAAYLFGSVKQTENLFDAGSQSAI
;
A
#
# COMPACT_ATOMS: atom_id res chain seq x y z
N MET A 1 36.13 -4.18 22.37
CA MET A 1 35.00 -3.74 21.52
C MET A 1 35.40 -3.85 20.04
N ASN A 2 35.89 -5.01 19.59
CA ASN A 2 35.18 -6.21 19.10
C ASN A 2 35.24 -6.24 17.57
N THR A 3 36.41 -6.64 17.04
CA THR A 3 36.62 -6.99 15.62
C THR A 3 35.58 -8.00 15.14
N PHE A 4 35.16 -8.92 16.02
CA PHE A 4 34.03 -9.83 15.82
C PHE A 4 32.70 -9.12 15.50
N LEU A 5 32.33 -8.05 16.23
CA LEU A 5 31.12 -7.25 15.96
C LEU A 5 31.24 -6.46 14.64
N ARG A 6 32.45 -6.06 14.24
CA ARG A 6 32.68 -5.39 12.95
C ARG A 6 32.50 -6.36 11.78
N ILE A 7 33.02 -7.58 11.91
CA ILE A 7 32.85 -8.64 10.90
C ILE A 7 31.39 -9.05 10.79
N LEU A 8 30.67 -9.20 11.91
CA LEU A 8 29.25 -9.53 11.91
C LEU A 8 28.40 -8.45 11.20
N ASN A 9 28.68 -7.17 11.48
CA ASN A 9 28.01 -6.06 10.78
C ASN A 9 28.31 -6.04 9.28
N LEU A 10 29.57 -6.27 8.88
CA LEU A 10 29.97 -6.36 7.46
C LEU A 10 29.27 -7.53 6.74
N LEU A 11 29.16 -8.69 7.39
CA LEU A 11 28.47 -9.85 6.84
C LEU A 11 26.97 -9.59 6.64
N THR A 12 26.35 -8.88 7.60
CA THR A 12 24.93 -8.53 7.54
C THR A 12 24.64 -7.56 6.37
N VAL A 13 25.52 -6.56 6.17
CA VAL A 13 25.43 -5.62 5.04
C VAL A 13 25.64 -6.33 3.69
N LEU A 14 26.55 -7.30 3.61
CA LEU A 14 26.82 -8.05 2.38
C LEU A 14 25.66 -8.96 1.99
N ILE A 15 25.00 -9.60 2.96
CA ILE A 15 23.81 -10.44 2.72
C ILE A 15 22.64 -9.58 2.20
N LEU A 16 22.45 -8.38 2.76
CA LEU A 16 21.43 -7.42 2.30
C LEU A 16 21.74 -6.84 0.90
N ALA A 17 23.01 -6.72 0.53
CA ALA A 17 23.43 -6.21 -0.78
C ALA A 17 23.31 -7.23 -1.92
N GLY A 18 23.25 -8.53 -1.61
CA GLY A 18 23.21 -9.61 -2.61
C GLY A 18 21.82 -10.02 -3.09
N SER A 19 20.74 -9.56 -2.43
CA SER A 19 19.38 -9.90 -2.82
C SER A 19 18.89 -8.99 -3.94
N SER A 20 18.89 -9.48 -5.18
CA SER A 20 18.12 -8.90 -6.27
C SER A 20 16.62 -9.09 -5.97
N GLY A 21 15.96 -8.01 -5.54
CA GLY A 21 14.51 -8.00 -5.39
C GLY A 21 13.85 -7.90 -6.76
N TYR A 22 13.16 -8.96 -7.19
CA TYR A 22 12.23 -8.86 -8.30
C TYR A 22 10.97 -8.15 -7.78
N ALA A 23 10.75 -6.91 -8.22
CA ALA A 23 9.47 -6.24 -8.01
C ALA A 23 8.45 -6.87 -8.96
N GLN A 24 7.53 -7.67 -8.40
CA GLN A 24 6.45 -8.28 -9.16
C GLN A 24 5.17 -7.48 -8.94
N ASN A 25 4.59 -6.93 -10.01
CA ASN A 25 3.27 -6.30 -9.95
C ASN A 25 2.21 -7.41 -9.98
N ILE A 26 1.36 -7.47 -8.95
CA ILE A 26 0.15 -8.31 -9.01
C ILE A 26 -0.82 -7.66 -10.00
N SER A 27 -1.18 -8.38 -11.05
CA SER A 27 -2.36 -8.03 -11.85
C SER A 27 -3.60 -8.33 -11.02
N MET A 28 -4.39 -7.32 -10.69
CA MET A 28 -5.66 -7.46 -9.98
C MET A 28 -6.79 -7.19 -10.98
N PRO A 29 -7.38 -8.24 -11.61
CA PRO A 29 -8.38 -8.07 -12.66
C PRO A 29 -9.59 -7.21 -12.22
N TYR A 30 -9.91 -7.24 -10.93
CA TYR A 30 -10.99 -6.46 -10.33
C TYR A 30 -10.70 -4.96 -10.17
N SER A 31 -9.45 -4.53 -10.37
CA SER A 31 -9.06 -3.10 -10.30
C SER A 31 -9.37 -2.30 -11.55
N ILE A 32 -10.01 -2.89 -12.57
CA ILE A 32 -10.38 -2.21 -13.82
C ILE A 32 -11.45 -1.13 -13.65
N ILE A 33 -12.24 -1.19 -12.57
CA ILE A 33 -13.38 -0.30 -12.36
C ILE A 33 -12.98 0.85 -11.42
N GLY A 34 -13.25 2.09 -11.84
CA GLY A 34 -13.16 3.28 -10.99
C GLY A 34 -11.73 3.63 -10.59
N ILE A 35 -11.50 3.81 -9.28
CA ILE A 35 -10.20 4.22 -8.72
C ILE A 35 -9.29 3.03 -8.36
N GLY A 36 -9.67 1.81 -8.74
CA GLY A 36 -8.96 0.58 -8.42
C GLY A 36 -9.39 -0.06 -7.10
N ASP A 37 -8.56 -1.00 -6.61
CA ASP A 37 -8.75 -1.66 -5.33
C ASP A 37 -8.43 -0.69 -4.19
N ILE A 38 -9.38 -0.48 -3.27
CA ILE A 38 -9.26 0.46 -2.15
C ILE A 38 -8.66 -0.28 -0.96
N GLU A 39 -7.63 0.31 -0.39
CA GLU A 39 -6.97 -0.21 0.78
C GLU A 39 -7.72 0.21 2.07
N ASN A 40 -8.46 -0.73 2.67
CA ASN A 40 -9.32 -0.46 3.84
C ASN A 40 -8.62 -0.63 5.20
N SER A 41 -7.30 -0.88 5.21
CA SER A 41 -6.55 -1.17 6.44
C SER A 41 -5.70 0.03 6.89
N TYR A 42 -5.60 0.24 8.21
CA TYR A 42 -4.80 1.33 8.79
C TYR A 42 -3.31 0.98 8.95
N PHE A 43 -2.91 -0.27 8.73
CA PHE A 43 -1.52 -0.78 8.84
C PHE A 43 -0.75 -0.26 10.06
N ASN A 44 -1.40 -0.26 11.21
CA ASN A 44 -0.79 0.09 12.50
C ASN A 44 -0.93 -1.12 13.45
N ARG A 45 -0.59 -0.97 14.73
CA ARG A 45 -0.68 -2.09 15.69
C ARG A 45 -2.04 -2.78 15.74
N THR A 46 -3.12 -2.06 15.45
CA THR A 46 -4.49 -2.60 15.45
C THR A 46 -4.74 -3.54 14.27
N SER A 47 -3.94 -3.51 13.19
CA SER A 47 -4.11 -4.43 12.06
C SER A 47 -3.86 -5.88 12.46
N GLY A 48 -2.93 -6.13 13.39
CA GLY A 48 -2.74 -7.45 14.01
C GLY A 48 -3.90 -7.89 14.93
N MET A 49 -4.81 -6.97 15.26
CA MET A 49 -6.01 -7.19 16.06
C MET A 49 -7.28 -7.09 15.20
N ALA A 50 -7.20 -7.46 13.92
CA ALA A 50 -8.30 -7.33 12.95
C ALA A 50 -8.84 -5.88 12.82
N ASN A 51 -7.95 -4.89 12.91
CA ASN A 51 -8.26 -3.45 12.91
C ASN A 51 -9.21 -2.99 14.05
N THR A 52 -9.31 -3.77 15.13
CA THR A 52 -10.07 -3.38 16.32
C THR A 52 -9.24 -2.40 17.16
N GLY A 53 -9.52 -1.10 17.00
CA GLY A 53 -8.67 -0.04 17.55
C GLY A 53 -9.38 1.18 18.11
N PHE A 54 -10.69 1.33 17.91
CA PHE A 54 -11.40 2.59 18.19
C PHE A 54 -11.35 3.03 19.66
N SER A 55 -11.37 2.09 20.60
CA SER A 55 -11.28 2.38 22.05
C SER A 55 -9.85 2.45 22.59
N MET A 56 -8.85 2.12 21.77
CA MET A 56 -7.47 1.99 22.23
C MET A 56 -6.73 3.32 22.19
N ARG A 57 -6.04 3.62 23.30
CA ARG A 57 -5.15 4.79 23.42
C ARG A 57 -3.74 4.30 23.72
N PHE A 58 -2.86 4.41 22.74
CA PHE A 58 -1.45 4.03 22.88
C PHE A 58 -0.59 5.28 23.11
N ARG A 59 0.42 5.16 23.99
CA ARG A 59 1.37 6.27 24.26
C ARG A 59 2.59 6.24 23.34
N ASN A 60 2.91 5.07 22.78
CA ASN A 60 4.13 4.79 22.03
C ASN A 60 3.88 4.39 20.57
N SER A 61 2.64 4.47 20.11
CA SER A 61 2.25 4.14 18.73
C SER A 61 1.08 4.99 18.28
N ILE A 62 0.95 5.17 16.98
CA ILE A 62 -0.07 6.01 16.35
C ILE A 62 -1.30 5.13 16.07
N ASN A 63 -2.48 5.57 16.53
CA ASN A 63 -3.74 4.88 16.25
C ASN A 63 -4.65 5.73 15.38
N GLN A 64 -4.61 5.48 14.07
CA GLN A 64 -5.40 6.23 13.08
C GLN A 64 -6.91 5.98 13.19
N ALA A 65 -7.32 4.82 13.71
CA ALA A 65 -8.73 4.51 13.92
C ALA A 65 -9.36 5.40 15.00
N ASN A 66 -8.57 5.99 15.90
CA ASN A 66 -9.04 6.94 16.90
C ASN A 66 -8.13 8.18 16.97
N PRO A 67 -8.47 9.28 16.27
CA PRO A 67 -7.69 10.51 16.28
C PRO A 67 -7.57 11.17 17.67
N ALA A 68 -8.54 10.94 18.57
CA ALA A 68 -8.47 11.51 19.92
C ALA A 68 -7.34 10.89 20.76
N SER A 69 -6.89 9.67 20.39
CA SER A 69 -5.79 8.96 21.05
C SER A 69 -4.45 9.70 20.95
N TYR A 70 -4.23 10.52 19.92
CA TYR A 70 -2.96 11.23 19.72
C TYR A 70 -2.63 12.19 20.87
N SER A 71 -3.65 12.68 21.58
CA SER A 71 -3.49 13.53 22.77
C SER A 71 -2.69 12.86 23.91
N GLU A 72 -2.59 11.52 23.92
CA GLU A 72 -1.83 10.74 24.92
C GLU A 72 -0.50 10.19 24.41
N LEU A 73 -0.06 10.57 23.22
CA LEU A 73 1.31 10.29 22.80
C LEU A 73 2.29 10.77 23.88
N GLN A 74 3.41 10.06 24.02
CA GLN A 74 4.40 10.38 25.03
C GLN A 74 5.01 11.77 24.76
N ASN A 75 5.11 12.58 25.81
CA ASN A 75 5.67 13.93 25.70
C ASN A 75 7.16 13.86 25.37
N GLN A 76 7.67 14.75 24.51
CA GLN A 76 9.08 14.78 24.07
C GLN A 76 9.57 13.50 23.38
N PHE A 77 8.66 12.64 22.94
CA PHE A 77 8.99 11.44 22.18
C PHE A 77 8.51 11.60 20.74
N PHE A 78 9.38 11.26 19.80
CA PHE A 78 9.05 11.19 18.38
C PHE A 78 8.84 9.73 17.99
N THR A 79 7.63 9.40 17.55
CA THR A 79 7.28 8.05 17.10
C THR A 79 7.31 8.02 15.58
N PHE A 80 8.04 7.06 15.03
CA PHE A 80 8.08 6.77 13.60
C PHE A 80 7.61 5.33 13.37
N GLU A 81 6.72 5.14 12.40
CA GLU A 81 6.15 3.85 12.06
C GLU A 81 6.25 3.60 10.56
N LEU A 82 6.77 2.44 10.20
CA LEU A 82 6.82 1.91 8.84
C LEU A 82 6.01 0.62 8.81
N ALA A 83 5.12 0.47 7.83
CA ALA A 83 4.38 -0.76 7.59
C ALA A 83 4.59 -1.24 6.17
N THR A 84 4.82 -2.55 6.04
CA THR A 84 4.97 -3.25 4.76
C THR A 84 3.97 -4.39 4.70
N GLN A 85 3.59 -4.80 3.48
CA GLN A 85 2.71 -5.92 3.24
C GLN A 85 3.32 -6.81 2.15
N GLY A 86 3.38 -8.11 2.43
CA GLY A 86 3.53 -9.15 1.42
C GLY A 86 2.16 -9.72 1.06
N LYS A 87 1.80 -9.74 -0.21
CA LYS A 87 0.55 -10.33 -0.71
C LYS A 87 0.90 -11.41 -1.71
N THR A 88 0.33 -12.60 -1.56
CA THR A 88 0.41 -13.67 -2.57
C THR A 88 -1.00 -13.98 -3.04
N VAL A 89 -1.21 -13.99 -4.35
CA VAL A 89 -2.49 -14.30 -4.99
C VAL A 89 -2.29 -15.51 -5.88
N SER A 90 -3.16 -16.50 -5.73
CA SER A 90 -3.21 -17.68 -6.60
C SER A 90 -4.49 -17.64 -7.44
N TYR A 91 -4.36 -17.84 -8.74
CA TYR A 91 -5.47 -17.87 -9.70
C TYR A 91 -5.90 -19.31 -9.99
N THR A 92 -7.21 -19.54 -10.14
CA THR A 92 -7.76 -20.82 -10.56
C THR A 92 -8.80 -20.60 -11.65
N GLY A 93 -8.69 -21.31 -12.78
CA GLY A 93 -9.57 -21.19 -13.93
C GLY A 93 -9.23 -22.20 -15.03
N ASN A 94 -10.13 -22.39 -16.00
CA ASN A 94 -9.97 -23.39 -17.06
C ASN A 94 -8.80 -23.08 -18.03
N ASP A 95 -8.41 -21.81 -18.19
CA ASP A 95 -7.32 -21.34 -19.06
C ASP A 95 -6.14 -20.73 -18.27
N VAL A 96 -5.92 -21.17 -17.02
CA VAL A 96 -4.80 -20.70 -16.19
C VAL A 96 -3.75 -21.81 -16.09
N ASP A 97 -2.50 -21.53 -16.47
CA ASP A 97 -1.39 -22.49 -16.36
C ASP A 97 -1.18 -22.87 -14.88
N PRO A 98 -1.30 -24.16 -14.49
CA PRO A 98 -1.11 -24.60 -13.12
C PRO A 98 0.29 -24.31 -12.55
N ASN A 99 1.30 -24.12 -13.41
CA ASN A 99 2.68 -23.87 -13.00
C ASN A 99 3.02 -22.38 -12.82
N ASP A 100 2.19 -21.47 -13.33
CA ASP A 100 2.40 -20.01 -13.27
C ASP A 100 1.12 -19.28 -12.83
N ASN A 101 0.50 -19.78 -11.76
CA ASN A 101 -0.76 -19.26 -11.23
C ASN A 101 -0.61 -18.44 -9.95
N SER A 102 0.62 -18.22 -9.46
CA SER A 102 0.86 -17.54 -8.19
C SER A 102 1.74 -16.30 -8.37
N ASN A 103 1.24 -15.14 -8.00
CA ASN A 103 2.01 -13.90 -7.98
C ASN A 103 2.16 -13.39 -6.55
N GLY A 104 3.37 -12.94 -6.21
CA GLY A 104 3.67 -12.26 -4.95
C GLY A 104 3.97 -10.78 -5.19
N ASP A 105 3.56 -9.91 -4.27
CA ASP A 105 3.99 -8.51 -4.20
C ASP A 105 4.47 -8.18 -2.79
N PHE A 106 5.46 -7.29 -2.71
CA PHE A 106 5.95 -6.72 -1.48
C PHE A 106 5.94 -5.20 -1.59
N THR A 107 5.11 -4.54 -0.78
CA THR A 107 4.89 -3.10 -0.88
C THR A 107 4.91 -2.40 0.48
N ILE A 108 5.28 -1.12 0.47
CA ILE A 108 5.23 -0.26 1.64
C ILE A 108 3.81 0.32 1.72
N LYS A 109 3.10 0.00 2.81
CA LYS A 109 1.70 0.39 3.00
C LYS A 109 1.51 1.62 3.88
N ARG A 110 2.50 1.97 4.71
CA ARG A 110 2.39 3.17 5.54
C ARG A 110 3.74 3.67 6.01
N LEU A 111 3.90 4.98 5.99
CA LEU A 111 4.98 5.70 6.65
C LEU A 111 4.34 6.80 7.50
N ALA A 112 4.51 6.75 8.81
CA ALA A 112 3.87 7.71 9.72
C ALA A 112 4.84 8.23 10.77
N ALA A 113 4.65 9.48 11.13
CA ALA A 113 5.33 10.17 12.20
C ALA A 113 4.31 10.77 13.16
N GLY A 114 4.60 10.74 14.45
CA GLY A 114 3.72 11.26 15.50
C GLY A 114 4.53 11.86 16.62
N PHE A 115 4.10 13.03 17.09
CA PHE A 115 4.74 13.70 18.21
C PHE A 115 3.75 14.60 18.93
N LYS A 116 4.15 15.00 20.13
CA LYS A 116 3.32 15.80 21.02
C LYS A 116 3.84 17.24 21.07
N LEU A 117 3.01 18.21 20.66
CA LEU A 117 3.34 19.63 20.69
C LEU A 117 3.22 20.20 22.11
N SER A 118 2.26 19.70 22.90
CA SER A 118 2.07 20.09 24.29
C SER A 118 1.49 18.95 25.10
N ASN A 119 1.49 19.05 26.44
CA ASN A 119 0.94 18.04 27.35
C ASN A 119 -0.52 17.60 27.05
N ARG A 120 -1.26 18.37 26.24
CA ARG A 120 -2.64 18.09 25.84
C ARG A 120 -2.86 17.94 24.33
N TRP A 121 -1.88 18.29 23.49
CA TRP A 121 -2.02 18.29 22.03
C TRP A 121 -0.97 17.39 21.38
N GLY A 122 -1.43 16.32 20.73
CA GLY A 122 -0.62 15.48 19.86
C GLY A 122 -0.99 15.63 18.38
N THR A 123 0.00 15.51 17.51
CA THR A 123 -0.15 15.53 16.06
C THR A 123 0.49 14.30 15.43
N THR A 124 0.01 13.95 14.24
CA THR A 124 0.61 12.90 13.41
C THR A 124 0.48 13.27 11.94
N VAL A 125 1.46 12.82 11.17
CA VAL A 125 1.44 12.87 9.71
C VAL A 125 1.71 11.46 9.21
N ALA A 126 0.94 10.99 8.25
CA ALA A 126 1.11 9.69 7.63
C ALA A 126 0.98 9.78 6.11
N LEU A 127 1.76 8.97 5.42
CA LEU A 127 1.71 8.74 3.99
C LEU A 127 1.37 7.28 3.76
N SER A 128 0.36 7.01 2.94
CA SER A 128 -0.05 5.65 2.59
C SER A 128 -0.71 5.64 1.21
N PRO A 129 -0.60 4.55 0.42
CA PRO A 129 -1.47 4.34 -0.73
C PRO A 129 -2.92 4.24 -0.24
N TYR A 130 -3.84 4.86 -0.98
CA TYR A 130 -5.28 4.79 -0.76
C TYR A 130 -5.93 3.76 -1.68
N SER A 131 -5.54 3.78 -2.95
CA SER A 131 -6.01 2.79 -3.94
C SER A 131 -4.91 2.42 -4.91
N SER A 132 -5.00 1.20 -5.46
CA SER A 132 -4.06 0.69 -6.46
C SER A 132 -4.82 0.18 -7.68
N VAL A 133 -4.35 0.54 -8.87
CA VAL A 133 -4.83 0.01 -10.15
C VAL A 133 -3.67 -0.74 -10.79
N SER A 134 -3.87 -2.02 -11.00
CA SER A 134 -2.96 -2.87 -11.76
C SER A 134 -3.81 -3.96 -12.38
N TYR A 135 -4.02 -3.95 -13.69
CA TYR A 135 -4.70 -5.03 -14.39
C TYR A 135 -4.12 -5.17 -15.79
N LEU A 136 -3.99 -6.42 -16.22
CA LEU A 136 -3.68 -6.78 -17.60
C LEU A 136 -4.76 -7.75 -18.05
N VAL A 137 -5.63 -7.32 -18.96
CA VAL A 137 -6.72 -8.12 -19.50
C VAL A 137 -6.59 -8.16 -21.02
N GLY A 138 -6.36 -9.36 -21.55
CA GLY A 138 -6.42 -9.63 -22.98
C GLY A 138 -7.81 -10.17 -23.36
N GLY A 139 -8.40 -9.67 -24.44
CA GLY A 139 -9.64 -10.17 -24.99
C GLY A 139 -9.70 -9.99 -26.51
N SER A 140 -10.33 -10.93 -27.21
CA SER A 140 -10.62 -10.76 -28.64
C SER A 140 -11.80 -9.80 -28.82
N LYS A 141 -11.58 -8.71 -29.56
CA LYS A 141 -12.62 -7.73 -29.90
C LYS A 141 -12.94 -7.90 -31.38
N ASP A 142 -14.20 -8.17 -31.68
CA ASP A 142 -14.66 -8.35 -33.05
C ASP A 142 -14.86 -6.96 -33.69
N ASN A 143 -13.98 -6.58 -34.62
CA ASN A 143 -13.93 -5.23 -35.20
C ASN A 143 -14.99 -4.99 -36.30
N GLY A 144 -16.14 -5.70 -36.27
CA GLY A 144 -17.22 -5.54 -37.25
C GLY A 144 -16.85 -5.85 -38.71
N ALA A 145 -15.61 -6.24 -39.00
CA ALA A 145 -15.04 -6.45 -40.33
C ALA A 145 -14.50 -7.89 -40.53
N GLY A 146 -14.97 -8.85 -39.74
CA GLY A 146 -14.69 -10.28 -39.94
C GLY A 146 -13.24 -10.73 -39.70
N SER A 147 -12.41 -9.87 -39.11
CA SER A 147 -11.04 -10.17 -38.68
C SER A 147 -10.95 -9.89 -37.19
N GLY A 148 -10.79 -10.94 -36.38
CA GLY A 148 -10.71 -10.83 -34.92
C GLY A 148 -9.43 -10.08 -34.52
N ALA A 149 -9.58 -8.90 -33.95
CA ALA A 149 -8.45 -8.14 -33.41
C ALA A 149 -8.25 -8.52 -31.94
N THR A 150 -7.01 -8.85 -31.56
CA THR A 150 -6.68 -9.10 -30.15
C THR A 150 -6.48 -7.74 -29.48
N SER A 151 -7.28 -7.43 -28.47
CA SER A 151 -7.17 -6.21 -27.67
C SER A 151 -6.56 -6.54 -26.33
N VAL A 152 -5.45 -5.88 -25.98
CA VAL A 152 -4.84 -5.97 -24.64
C VAL A 152 -5.05 -4.62 -23.95
N ILE A 153 -5.79 -4.64 -22.83
CA ILE A 153 -6.02 -3.45 -22.01
C ILE A 153 -5.13 -3.57 -20.77
N ASP A 154 -4.24 -2.60 -20.61
CA ASP A 154 -3.33 -2.46 -19.47
C ASP A 154 -3.70 -1.19 -18.69
N GLY A 155 -3.89 -1.33 -17.38
CA GLY A 155 -4.13 -0.20 -16.49
C GLY A 155 -3.20 -0.26 -15.29
N ASN A 156 -2.44 0.82 -15.07
CA ASN A 156 -1.50 0.95 -13.97
C ASN A 156 -1.60 2.33 -13.31
N GLY A 157 -1.51 2.35 -11.99
CA GLY A 157 -1.40 3.55 -11.17
C GLY A 157 -2.06 3.39 -9.82
N GLY A 158 -2.60 4.48 -9.30
CA GLY A 158 -3.28 4.49 -8.01
C GLY A 158 -3.34 5.87 -7.39
N LEU A 159 -4.01 5.94 -6.25
CA LEU A 159 -4.09 7.14 -5.43
C LEU A 159 -3.29 6.93 -4.15
N ASN A 160 -2.51 7.94 -3.78
CA ASN A 160 -1.84 8.06 -2.51
C ASN A 160 -2.59 9.07 -1.63
N GLN A 161 -2.47 8.92 -0.32
CA GLN A 161 -3.00 9.88 0.64
C GLN A 161 -1.92 10.37 1.61
N ILE A 162 -1.93 11.67 1.87
CA ILE A 162 -1.29 12.26 3.04
C ILE A 162 -2.37 12.51 4.08
N LEU A 163 -2.21 11.93 5.26
CA LEU A 163 -3.11 12.08 6.39
C LEU A 163 -2.43 12.90 7.49
N ILE A 164 -3.08 13.97 7.92
CA ILE A 164 -2.65 14.80 9.05
C ILE A 164 -3.70 14.67 10.14
N GLY A 165 -3.27 14.19 11.30
CA GLY A 165 -4.10 13.94 12.46
C GLY A 165 -3.75 14.84 13.63
N ASN A 166 -4.76 15.38 14.30
CA ASN A 166 -4.59 16.19 15.51
C ASN A 166 -5.52 15.70 16.61
N GLY A 167 -4.98 15.51 17.81
CA GLY A 167 -5.75 15.12 18.99
C GLY A 167 -5.50 16.09 20.15
N TYR A 168 -6.57 16.60 20.74
CA TYR A 168 -6.54 17.54 21.85
C TYR A 168 -7.32 17.00 23.06
N ARG A 169 -6.71 17.09 24.25
CA ARG A 169 -7.32 16.70 25.52
C ARG A 169 -7.88 17.92 26.26
N PHE A 170 -9.21 18.05 26.29
CA PHE A 170 -9.90 19.12 27.01
C PHE A 170 -9.89 18.89 28.52
N SER A 171 -10.17 17.66 28.96
CA SER A 171 -10.23 17.25 30.37
C SER A 171 -9.59 15.88 30.56
N LYS A 172 -9.36 15.44 31.80
CA LYS A 172 -8.74 14.13 32.09
C LYS A 172 -9.51 12.96 31.45
N ASN A 173 -10.81 13.12 31.22
CA ASN A 173 -11.71 12.10 30.69
C ASN A 173 -12.23 12.40 29.28
N VAL A 174 -11.96 13.59 28.73
CA VAL A 174 -12.50 14.03 27.44
C VAL A 174 -11.38 14.50 26.52
N SER A 175 -11.25 13.80 25.40
CA SER A 175 -10.33 14.13 24.31
C SER A 175 -11.09 14.09 22.99
N LEU A 176 -10.72 14.97 22.07
CA LEU A 176 -11.25 15.04 20.72
C LEU A 176 -10.09 14.97 19.75
N GLY A 177 -10.32 14.42 18.56
CA GLY A 177 -9.33 14.48 17.50
C GLY A 177 -9.99 14.45 16.13
N ILE A 178 -9.22 14.90 15.15
CA ILE A 178 -9.63 15.02 13.76
C ILE A 178 -8.47 14.53 12.89
N ASN A 179 -8.80 13.77 11.84
CA ASN A 179 -7.90 13.46 10.74
C ASN A 179 -8.38 14.19 9.49
N ALA A 180 -7.45 14.81 8.76
CA ALA A 180 -7.66 15.33 7.43
C ALA A 180 -6.78 14.54 6.46
N ALA A 181 -7.34 14.13 5.31
CA ALA A 181 -6.62 13.39 4.29
C ALA A 181 -6.65 14.16 2.97
N TYR A 182 -5.51 14.19 2.28
CA TYR A 182 -5.39 14.73 0.93
C TYR A 182 -4.99 13.59 -0.02
N LEU A 183 -5.85 13.33 -1.00
CA LEU A 183 -5.70 12.27 -2.00
C LEU A 183 -5.05 12.84 -3.26
N PHE A 184 -4.01 12.17 -3.77
CA PHE A 184 -3.29 12.56 -4.97
C PHE A 184 -2.76 11.33 -5.71
N GLY A 185 -2.72 11.39 -7.03
CA GLY A 185 -2.22 10.28 -7.85
C GLY A 185 -2.77 10.36 -9.27
N SER A 186 -2.37 9.42 -10.10
CA SER A 186 -2.86 9.29 -11.47
C SER A 186 -3.07 7.83 -11.81
N VAL A 187 -4.17 7.54 -12.50
CA VAL A 187 -4.45 6.23 -13.10
C VAL A 187 -4.23 6.37 -14.60
N LYS A 188 -3.40 5.50 -15.19
CA LYS A 188 -3.17 5.44 -16.63
C LYS A 188 -3.76 4.15 -17.18
N GLN A 189 -4.44 4.27 -18.32
CA GLN A 189 -4.98 3.14 -19.06
C GLN A 189 -4.46 3.20 -20.49
N THR A 190 -3.96 2.06 -20.98
CA THR A 190 -3.42 1.86 -22.31
C THR A 190 -4.18 0.71 -22.97
N GLU A 191 -4.80 0.96 -24.11
CA GLU A 191 -5.44 -0.07 -24.94
C GLU A 191 -4.56 -0.32 -26.17
N ASN A 192 -3.99 -1.52 -26.26
CA ASN A 192 -3.21 -1.97 -27.42
C ASN A 192 -4.11 -2.83 -28.31
N LEU A 193 -4.32 -2.40 -29.55
CA LEU A 193 -5.07 -3.13 -30.55
C LEU A 193 -4.10 -3.82 -31.51
N PHE A 194 -4.15 -5.14 -31.58
CA PHE A 194 -3.40 -5.92 -32.56
C PHE A 194 -4.33 -6.28 -33.71
N ASP A 195 -4.07 -5.70 -34.89
CA ASP A 195 -4.76 -6.07 -36.13
C ASP A 195 -4.14 -7.36 -36.70
N ALA A 196 -4.98 -8.31 -37.12
CA ALA A 196 -4.55 -9.61 -37.61
C ALA A 196 -3.80 -9.56 -38.95
N GLY A 197 -3.65 -8.37 -39.56
CA GLY A 197 -2.93 -8.14 -40.82
C GLY A 197 -1.42 -7.91 -40.71
N SER A 198 -0.84 -7.80 -39.51
CA SER A 198 0.59 -7.51 -39.31
C SER A 198 1.41 -8.71 -38.81
N GLN A 199 1.12 -9.90 -39.34
CA GLN A 199 2.01 -11.06 -39.25
C GLN A 199 2.54 -11.36 -40.65
N SER A 200 3.39 -10.48 -41.19
CA SER A 200 4.19 -10.75 -42.38
C SER A 200 5.44 -9.86 -42.36
N ALA A 201 6.60 -10.52 -42.41
CA ALA A 201 7.97 -9.99 -42.47
C ALA A 201 8.67 -9.72 -41.12
N ILE A 202 9.10 -10.81 -40.46
CA ILE A 202 10.54 -11.08 -40.23
C ILE A 202 10.79 -12.54 -40.61
#